data_AF-A0A2I0IQ28-F1
#
_entry.id   AF-A0A2I0IQ28-F1
#
_cell.length_a   1.000
_cell.length_b   1.000
_cell.length_c   1.000
_cell.angle_alpha   90.00
_cell.angle_beta   90.00
_cell.angle_gamma   90.00
#
_symmetry.space_group_name_H-M   'P 1'
#
loop_
_entity.id
_entity.type
_entity.pdbx_description
1 polymer ?
#
loop_
_entity_poly.entity_id
_entity_poly.type
_entity_poly.pdbx_seq_one_letter_code
_entity_poly.pdbx_strand_id
1 'polypeptide(L)'
;AVGISFTQFVNNNSTRNHYVLGVSLFLGISVSEYFVLNTNGNGDGPVRTGGGWFNNIFNTIFSSAPTMAMIVGTILDNTLDARHTRNERGIPWWVPFQHRKGDIRNEEFYSYPLRIHQLIPTRFL
;
A
#
# COMPACT_ATOMS: atom_id res chain seq x y z
N ALA A 1 9.34 -0.35 10.61
CA ALA A 1 10.21 -0.63 9.45
C ALA A 1 9.59 -1.59 8.42
N VAL A 2 8.62 -2.46 8.78
CA VAL A 2 8.08 -3.51 7.89
C VAL A 2 7.36 -2.98 6.63
N GLY A 3 6.67 -1.84 6.71
CA GLY A 3 5.99 -1.27 5.53
C GLY A 3 6.96 -0.82 4.44
N ILE A 4 8.05 -0.14 4.81
CA ILE A 4 9.05 0.38 3.88
C ILE A 4 9.86 -0.75 3.23
N SER A 5 10.10 -1.86 3.94
CA SER A 5 10.81 -3.00 3.36
C SER A 5 10.11 -3.59 2.14
N PHE A 6 8.79 -3.45 1.99
CA PHE A 6 8.09 -3.94 0.79
C PHE A 6 8.44 -3.15 -0.48
N THR A 7 8.93 -1.91 -0.36
CA THR A 7 9.41 -1.12 -1.50
C THR A 7 10.61 -1.78 -2.21
N GLN A 8 11.32 -2.70 -1.55
CA GLN A 8 12.42 -3.44 -2.16
C GLN A 8 11.97 -4.32 -3.34
N PHE A 9 10.70 -4.73 -3.37
CA PHE A 9 10.12 -5.56 -4.43
C PHE A 9 9.60 -4.75 -5.62
N VAL A 10 9.79 -3.44 -5.56
CA VAL A 10 9.30 -2.46 -6.53
C VAL A 10 10.53 -1.81 -7.19
N ASN A 11 10.42 -1.33 -8.44
CA ASN A 11 11.58 -0.73 -9.11
C ASN A 11 11.99 0.60 -8.43
N ASN A 12 13.11 0.59 -7.71
CA ASN A 12 13.67 1.72 -6.98
C ASN A 12 14.40 2.73 -7.88
N ASN A 13 14.50 2.51 -9.19
CA ASN A 13 15.00 3.50 -10.14
C ASN A 13 13.87 4.22 -10.89
N SER A 14 12.61 3.85 -10.65
CA SER A 14 11.44 4.47 -11.31
C SER A 14 11.06 5.77 -10.61
N THR A 15 11.14 6.88 -11.33
CA THR A 15 10.68 8.20 -10.86
C THR A 15 9.19 8.20 -10.52
N ARG A 16 8.38 7.40 -11.24
CA ARG A 16 6.94 7.22 -10.93
C ARG A 16 6.73 6.65 -9.54
N ASN A 17 7.45 5.58 -9.17
CA ASN A 17 7.28 4.93 -7.86
C ASN A 17 7.68 5.86 -6.71
N HIS A 18 8.82 6.56 -6.85
CA HIS A 18 9.26 7.54 -5.86
C HIS A 18 8.26 8.70 -5.73
N TYR A 19 7.72 9.16 -6.85
CA TYR A 19 6.69 10.21 -6.86
C TYR A 19 5.41 9.75 -6.14
N VAL A 20 4.89 8.57 -6.46
CA VAL A 20 3.69 8.01 -5.82
C VAL A 20 3.92 7.84 -4.31
N LEU A 21 5.06 7.27 -3.89
CA LEU A 21 5.40 7.07 -2.48
C LEU A 21 5.57 8.41 -1.74
N GLY A 22 6.32 9.35 -2.30
CA GLY A 22 6.56 10.65 -1.68
C GLY A 22 5.28 11.48 -1.53
N VAL A 23 4.48 11.58 -2.60
CA VAL A 23 3.24 12.37 -2.60
C VAL A 23 2.17 11.73 -1.71
N SER A 24 2.03 10.41 -1.72
CA SER A 24 1.06 9.72 -0.86
C SER A 24 1.39 9.85 0.63
N LEU A 25 2.67 9.74 1.00
CA LEU A 25 3.11 9.95 2.38
C LEU A 25 2.88 11.41 2.81
N PHE A 26 3.29 12.36 1.97
CA PHE A 26 3.15 13.79 2.25
C PHE A 26 1.67 14.18 2.40
N LEU A 27 0.84 13.91 1.39
CA LEU A 27 -0.59 14.25 1.44
C LEU A 27 -1.33 13.46 2.52
N GLY A 28 -0.95 12.20 2.77
CA GLY A 28 -1.51 11.38 3.83
C GLY A 28 -1.39 12.06 5.20
N ILE A 29 -0.19 12.55 5.53
CA ILE A 29 0.08 13.25 6.79
C ILE A 29 -0.53 14.65 6.79
N SER A 30 -0.31 15.44 5.73
CA SER A 30 -0.74 16.84 5.69
C SER A 30 -2.26 16.99 5.74
N VAL A 31 -3.00 16.16 4.98
CA VAL A 31 -4.46 16.22 4.98
C VAL A 31 -5.03 15.70 6.30
N SER A 32 -4.48 14.62 6.86
CA SER A 32 -4.95 14.13 8.15
C SER A 32 -4.75 15.13 9.27
N GLU A 33 -3.59 15.81 9.29
CA GLU A 33 -3.31 16.84 10.28
C GLU A 33 -4.26 18.03 10.13
N TYR A 34 -4.57 18.44 8.90
CA TYR A 34 -5.58 19.47 8.66
C TYR A 34 -6.94 19.09 9.27
N PHE A 35 -7.39 17.84 9.11
CA PHE A 35 -8.67 17.40 9.67
C PHE A 35 -8.65 17.34 11.20
N VAL A 36 -7.54 16.92 11.79
CA VAL A 36 -7.36 16.90 13.26
C VAL A 36 -7.39 18.32 13.83
N LEU A 37 -6.65 19.26 13.24
CA LEU A 37 -6.55 20.64 13.73
C LEU A 37 -7.86 21.43 13.57
N ASN A 38 -8.65 21.11 12.54
CA ASN A 38 -9.95 21.75 12.29
C ASN A 38 -11.13 20.99 12.92
N THR A 39 -10.87 20.00 13.78
CA THR A 39 -11.91 19.37 14.59
C THR A 39 -12.16 20.22 15.83
N ASN A 40 -13.40 20.71 15.97
CA ASN A 40 -13.80 21.54 17.10
C ASN A 40 -13.85 20.71 18.40
N GLY A 41 -13.83 21.39 19.56
CA GLY A 41 -13.94 20.74 20.88
C GLY A 41 -15.21 19.90 21.11
N ASN A 42 -16.22 20.05 20.25
CA ASN A 42 -17.45 19.26 20.24
C ASN A 42 -17.33 17.95 19.41
N GLY A 43 -16.17 17.68 18.81
CA GLY A 43 -15.94 16.53 17.92
C GLY A 43 -16.38 16.74 16.48
N ASP A 44 -16.90 17.93 16.14
CA ASP A 44 -17.29 18.28 14.77
C ASP A 44 -16.06 18.60 13.93
N GLY A 45 -15.74 17.70 13.00
CA GLY A 45 -14.68 17.91 12.01
C GLY A 45 -15.07 18.84 10.86
N PRO A 46 -14.17 19.04 9.88
CA PRO A 46 -14.38 19.94 8.74
C PRO A 46 -15.61 19.60 7.89
N VAL A 47 -15.99 18.32 7.80
CA VAL A 47 -17.18 17.90 7.07
C VAL A 47 -18.41 18.20 7.91
N ARG A 48 -19.17 19.23 7.51
CA ARG A 48 -20.38 19.71 8.20
C ARG A 48 -21.58 19.71 7.27
N THR A 49 -22.08 18.51 6.97
CA THR A 49 -23.35 18.31 6.24
C THR A 49 -24.51 18.09 7.22
N GLY A 50 -25.76 18.10 6.73
CA GLY A 50 -26.95 17.85 7.56
C GLY A 50 -27.08 16.42 8.11
N GLY A 51 -26.22 15.48 7.68
CA GLY A 51 -26.20 14.10 8.18
C GLY A 51 -25.02 13.85 9.12
N GLY A 52 -25.28 13.77 10.43
CA GLY A 52 -24.23 13.53 11.43
C GLY A 52 -23.43 12.22 11.21
N TRP A 53 -24.11 11.14 10.77
CA TRP A 53 -23.46 9.87 10.45
C TRP A 53 -22.46 10.00 9.29
N PHE A 54 -22.80 10.78 8.26
CA PHE A 54 -21.97 11.01 7.09
C PHE A 54 -20.72 11.79 7.48
N ASN A 55 -20.90 12.86 8.25
CA ASN A 55 -19.79 13.67 8.77
C ASN A 55 -18.81 12.80 9.57
N ASN A 56 -19.31 11.94 10.46
CA ASN A 56 -18.45 11.09 11.29
C ASN A 56 -17.61 10.12 10.48
N ILE A 57 -18.19 9.48 9.46
CA ILE A 57 -17.46 8.55 8.57
C ILE A 57 -16.32 9.29 7.86
N PHE A 58 -16.63 10.41 7.19
CA PHE A 58 -15.62 11.10 6.39
C PHE A 58 -14.58 11.79 7.28
N ASN A 59 -14.98 12.44 8.37
CA ASN A 59 -14.03 13.04 9.30
C ASN A 59 -13.05 11.97 9.85
N THR A 60 -13.52 10.76 10.15
CA THR A 60 -12.67 9.65 10.63
C THR A 60 -11.71 9.13 9.57
N ILE A 61 -12.16 8.99 8.32
CA ILE A 61 -11.31 8.55 7.20
C ILE A 61 -10.22 9.59 6.95
N PHE A 62 -10.60 10.87 6.86
CA PHE A 62 -9.68 11.95 6.57
C PHE A 62 -8.73 12.24 7.72
N SER A 63 -9.14 12.10 8.99
CA SER A 63 -8.25 12.26 10.15
C SER A 63 -7.26 11.11 10.32
N SER A 64 -7.44 9.98 9.61
CA SER A 64 -6.55 8.82 9.68
C SER A 64 -5.45 8.91 8.62
N ALA A 65 -4.26 9.35 9.03
CA ALA A 65 -3.06 9.43 8.17
C ALA A 65 -2.79 8.16 7.32
N PRO A 66 -2.81 6.93 7.88
CA PRO A 66 -2.57 5.73 7.07
C PRO A 66 -3.69 5.49 6.05
N THR A 67 -4.95 5.79 6.40
CA THR A 67 -6.08 5.63 5.48
C THR A 67 -5.97 6.60 4.30
N MET A 68 -5.63 7.86 4.58
CA MET A 68 -5.40 8.86 3.54
C MET A 68 -4.20 8.55 2.65
N ALA A 69 -3.09 8.10 3.24
CA ALA A 69 -1.93 7.65 2.46
C ALA A 69 -2.28 6.48 1.53
N MET A 70 -3.09 5.52 1.99
CA MET A 70 -3.57 4.40 1.16
C MET A 70 -4.48 4.88 0.02
N ILE A 71 -5.43 5.78 0.28
CA ILE A 71 -6.35 6.31 -0.75
C ILE A 71 -5.56 7.07 -1.81
N VAL A 72 -4.75 8.05 -1.40
CA VAL A 72 -3.95 8.87 -2.31
C VAL A 72 -2.95 8.01 -3.09
N GLY A 73 -2.26 7.09 -2.40
CA GLY A 73 -1.35 6.15 -3.02
C GLY A 73 -2.04 5.30 -4.08
N THR A 74 -3.20 4.73 -3.77
CA THR A 74 -3.98 3.90 -4.71
C THR A 74 -4.43 4.70 -5.93
N ILE A 75 -4.91 5.94 -5.74
CA ILE A 75 -5.36 6.79 -6.85
C ILE A 75 -4.18 7.12 -7.76
N LEU A 76 -3.07 7.60 -7.19
CA LEU A 76 -1.89 7.98 -7.97
C LEU A 76 -1.27 6.77 -8.69
N ASP A 77 -1.24 5.62 -8.02
CA ASP A 77 -0.68 4.39 -8.57
C ASP A 77 -1.51 3.86 -9.77
N ASN A 78 -2.83 4.07 -9.78
CA ASN A 78 -3.70 3.71 -10.91
C ASN A 78 -3.77 4.78 -12.00
N THR A 79 -3.59 6.05 -11.67
CA THR A 79 -3.69 7.17 -12.62
C THR A 79 -2.42 7.32 -13.46
N LEU A 80 -1.26 7.05 -12.87
CA LEU A 80 0.03 7.22 -13.54
C LEU A 80 0.42 5.95 -14.31
N ASP A 81 0.24 5.99 -15.64
CA ASP A 81 0.64 5.00 -16.65
C ASP A 81 0.56 3.53 -16.20
N ALA A 82 -0.61 3.13 -15.69
CA ALA A 82 -0.80 1.81 -15.10
C ALA A 82 -0.59 0.64 -16.08
N ARG A 83 -0.63 0.88 -17.40
CA ARG A 83 -0.68 -0.18 -18.43
C ARG A 83 0.69 -0.70 -18.84
N HIS A 84 1.72 0.14 -18.87
CA HIS A 84 3.09 -0.26 -19.26
C HIS A 84 3.99 -0.58 -18.05
N THR A 85 3.52 -0.29 -16.84
CA THR A 85 4.37 -0.24 -15.64
C THR A 85 4.17 -1.43 -14.69
N ARG A 86 3.58 -2.53 -15.17
CA ARG A 86 3.28 -3.72 -14.35
C ARG A 86 4.52 -4.31 -13.66
N ASN A 87 5.66 -4.35 -14.36
CA ASN A 87 6.91 -4.87 -13.81
C ASN A 87 7.53 -3.92 -12.78
N GLU A 88 7.33 -2.60 -12.92
CA GLU A 88 7.90 -1.64 -11.98
C GLU A 88 7.13 -1.56 -10.66
N ARG A 89 5.84 -1.93 -10.65
CA ARG A 89 4.94 -1.90 -9.48
C ARG A 89 5.14 -3.06 -8.49
N GLY A 90 5.98 -4.04 -8.83
CA GLY A 90 6.16 -5.24 -8.01
C GLY A 90 4.99 -6.24 -8.09
N ILE A 91 4.09 -6.09 -9.07
CA ILE A 91 2.99 -7.03 -9.32
C ILE A 91 3.49 -8.46 -9.59
N PRO A 92 4.57 -8.69 -10.37
CA PRO A 92 5.11 -10.03 -10.54
C PRO A 92 5.54 -10.70 -9.23
N TRP A 93 6.06 -9.91 -8.28
CA TRP A 93 6.37 -10.39 -6.94
C TRP A 93 5.11 -10.67 -6.12
N TRP A 94 4.07 -9.83 -6.22
CA TRP A 94 2.85 -9.95 -5.42
C TRP A 94 1.88 -11.06 -5.87
N VAL A 95 1.76 -11.32 -7.17
CA VAL A 95 0.80 -12.30 -7.75
C VAL A 95 0.97 -13.74 -7.21
N PRO A 96 2.19 -14.28 -7.07
CA PRO A 96 2.42 -15.60 -6.47
C PRO A 96 1.87 -15.74 -5.04
N PHE A 97 1.90 -14.69 -4.21
CA PHE A 97 1.38 -14.73 -2.84
C PHE A 97 -0.12 -14.96 -2.77
N GLN A 98 -0.86 -14.42 -3.74
CA GLN A 98 -2.32 -14.62 -3.84
C GLN A 98 -2.67 -16.07 -4.18
N HIS A 99 -1.84 -16.73 -4.99
CA HIS A 99 -2.10 -18.10 -5.45
C HIS A 99 -1.53 -19.17 -4.49
N ARG A 100 -0.47 -18.86 -3.73
CA ARG A 100 0.22 -19.80 -2.83
C ARG A 100 -0.18 -19.68 -1.35
N LYS A 101 -1.40 -19.22 -1.04
CA LYS A 101 -1.90 -19.07 0.35
C LYS A 101 -0.91 -18.33 1.30
N GLY A 102 -0.18 -17.33 0.79
CA GLY A 102 0.78 -16.57 1.59
C GLY A 102 2.10 -17.29 1.91
N ASP A 103 2.44 -18.37 1.20
CA ASP A 103 3.76 -19.00 1.32
C ASP A 103 4.87 -18.07 0.80
N ILE A 104 5.68 -17.56 1.74
CA ILE A 104 6.83 -16.67 1.50
C ILE A 104 8.03 -17.39 0.87
N ARG A 105 8.01 -18.72 0.77
CA ARG A 105 9.07 -19.51 0.15
C ARG A 105 8.98 -19.38 -1.37
N ASN A 106 9.42 -18.24 -1.89
CA ASN A 106 9.64 -18.11 -3.32
C ASN A 106 10.91 -18.87 -3.71
N GLU A 107 10.89 -19.56 -4.85
CA GLU A 107 12.07 -20.27 -5.38
C GLU A 107 13.25 -19.31 -5.58
N GLU A 108 13.00 -18.01 -5.71
CA GLU A 108 14.02 -16.96 -5.79
C GLU A 108 14.78 -16.70 -4.47
N PHE A 109 14.17 -16.94 -3.30
CA PHE A 109 14.78 -16.64 -2.00
C PHE A 109 15.26 -17.88 -1.25
N TYR A 110 14.62 -19.02 -1.48
CA TYR A 110 14.89 -20.26 -0.76
C TYR A 110 15.03 -21.47 -1.70
N SER A 111 15.64 -21.28 -2.88
CA SER A 111 16.02 -22.43 -3.72
C SER A 111 17.09 -23.26 -3.04
N TYR A 112 16.87 -24.57 -2.93
CA TYR A 112 17.95 -25.50 -2.62
C TYR A 112 19.02 -25.43 -3.73
N PRO A 113 20.32 -25.49 -3.37
CA PRO A 113 21.37 -25.67 -4.36
C PRO A 113 21.10 -26.96 -5.16
N LEU A 114 21.47 -26.98 -6.44
CA LEU A 114 21.39 -28.17 -7.31
C LEU A 114 19.98 -28.74 -7.59
N ARG A 115 18.90 -27.93 -7.51
CA ARG A 115 17.51 -28.36 -7.80
C ARG A 115 17.02 -29.57 -6.97
N ILE A 116 17.54 -29.74 -5.76
CA ILE A 116 17.22 -30.87 -4.87
C ILE A 116 15.72 -30.92 -4.50
N HIS A 117 14.99 -29.81 -4.62
CA HIS A 117 13.54 -29.77 -4.38
C HIS A 117 12.73 -30.77 -5.25
N GLN A 118 13.26 -31.19 -6.41
CA GLN A 118 12.62 -32.18 -7.29
C GLN A 118 12.62 -33.60 -6.72
N LEU A 119 13.48 -33.87 -5.73
CA LEU A 119 13.62 -35.16 -5.07
C LEU A 119 12.87 -35.21 -3.73
N ILE A 120 12.35 -34.06 -3.26
CA ILE A 120 11.64 -33.96 -1.99
C ILE A 120 10.14 -34.23 -2.24
N PRO A 121 9.53 -35.24 -1.59
CA PRO A 121 8.12 -35.52 -1.76
C PRO A 121 7.27 -34.33 -1.31
N THR A 122 6.28 -33.98 -2.13
CA THR A 122 5.39 -32.81 -1.99
C THR A 122 4.56 -32.77 -0.70
N ARG A 123 4.62 -33.81 0.14
CA ARG A 123 4.00 -33.80 1.48
C ARG A 123 4.78 -33.01 2.52
N PHE A 124 6.05 -32.67 2.25
CA PHE A 124 6.95 -31.97 3.16
C PHE A 124 7.37 -30.57 2.66
N LEU A 125 6.91 -30.20 1.46
CA LEU A 125 6.99 -28.86 0.90
C LEU A 125 5.65 -28.18 1.13
#